data_AF-A0A0G3GZN6-F1
#
_entry.id   AF-A0A0G3GZN6-F1
#
_cell.length_a   1.000
_cell.length_b   1.000
_cell.length_c   1.000
_cell.angle_alpha   90.00
_cell.angle_beta   90.00
_cell.angle_gamma   90.00
#
_symmetry.space_group_name_H-M   'P 1'
#
loop_
_entity.id
_entity.type
_entity.pdbx_description
1 polymer ?
#
loop_
_entity_poly.entity_id
_entity_poly.type
_entity_poly.pdbx_seq_one_letter_code
_entity_poly.pdbx_strand_id
1 'polypeptide(L)'
;MTSELQEILALRDRLDVFLPKLKQRCQEFGEDSKKEAAEMRADQTDEGKQSFGVFTAAVIRQIMAVGTKAERTFAQHFEKFEDSDNDAVFAEYKRSSDRVDTFLEWLEIYTDHLFDDGYGEDSERLYQQALQDYEQLKNSFTCSQCGAPVPVDKMYYTSQYLTCLGCETQTTFTPTEAMQMLPRLAEDLADSRTKHLEKELDDLALKHNLYHGEMLVRHVNYLLAQYRVMHEILPEYAEQKRHQFITSAVVEATQKAHTDLEPAGTLIPDVSYVNVIGGFGDGLILLRQDNDTLIAALLEDIVRALARPGDGLAEAVLANTYNNEVWEQYAAIAQQSPQSEKHNPL
;
A
#
# COMPACT_ATOMS: atom_id res chain seq x y z
N MET A 1 26.37 26.92 23.43
CA MET A 1 25.00 26.73 22.92
C MET A 1 24.29 28.06 22.96
N THR A 2 23.67 28.47 21.85
CA THR A 2 22.84 29.68 21.76
C THR A 2 21.54 29.48 22.54
N SER A 3 20.92 30.56 23.01
CA SER A 3 19.68 30.53 23.80
C SER A 3 18.50 29.90 23.03
N GLU A 4 18.42 30.13 21.72
CA GLU A 4 17.38 29.56 20.84
C GLU A 4 17.53 28.05 20.67
N LEU A 5 18.77 27.57 20.54
CA LEU A 5 19.05 26.14 20.46
C LEU A 5 18.65 25.42 21.75
N GLN A 6 18.89 26.03 22.92
CA GLN A 6 18.39 25.49 24.19
C GLN A 6 16.87 25.43 24.26
N GLU A 7 16.21 26.45 23.73
CA GLU A 7 14.75 26.54 23.76
C GLU A 7 14.10 25.48 22.87
N ILE A 8 14.56 25.33 21.62
CA ILE A 8 13.97 24.35 20.70
C ILE A 8 14.24 22.90 21.15
N LEU A 9 15.42 22.61 21.72
CA LEU A 9 15.72 21.29 22.27
C LEU A 9 14.80 20.95 23.46
N ALA A 10 14.51 21.92 24.32
CA ALA A 10 13.57 21.73 25.44
C ALA A 10 12.12 21.54 24.96
N LEU A 11 11.73 22.18 23.84
CA LEU A 11 10.43 21.95 23.21
C LEU A 11 10.37 20.58 22.55
N ARG A 12 11.44 20.14 21.89
CA ARG A 12 11.56 18.79 21.33
C ARG A 12 11.41 17.72 22.41
N ASP A 13 12.07 17.87 23.56
CA ASP A 13 11.93 16.91 24.67
C ASP A 13 10.48 16.81 25.16
N ARG A 14 9.72 17.90 25.11
CA ARG A 14 8.28 17.90 25.45
C ARG A 14 7.45 17.23 24.35
N LEU A 15 7.79 17.48 23.08
CA LEU A 15 7.14 16.84 21.93
C LEU A 15 7.30 15.32 21.97
N ASP A 16 8.50 14.85 22.34
CA ASP A 16 8.84 13.43 22.48
C ASP A 16 8.03 12.71 23.57
N VAL A 17 7.49 13.46 24.53
CA VAL A 17 6.56 12.92 25.53
C VAL A 17 5.11 13.11 25.12
N PHE A 18 4.80 14.18 24.39
CA PHE A 18 3.45 14.57 24.02
C PHE A 18 2.85 13.65 22.94
N LEU A 19 3.56 13.42 21.83
CA LEU A 19 3.04 12.61 20.72
C LEU A 19 2.76 11.15 21.14
N PRO A 20 3.66 10.46 21.88
CA PRO A 20 3.35 9.11 22.35
C PRO A 20 2.13 9.03 23.27
N LYS A 21 1.88 10.06 24.10
CA LYS A 21 0.68 10.12 24.95
C LYS A 21 -0.60 10.30 24.14
N LEU A 22 -0.55 11.10 23.07
CA LEU A 22 -1.69 11.22 22.15
C LEU A 22 -1.94 9.90 21.44
N LYS A 23 -0.90 9.26 20.91
CA LYS A 23 -0.94 7.95 20.28
C LYS A 23 -1.58 6.90 21.20
N GLN A 24 -1.08 6.78 22.44
CA GLN A 24 -1.64 5.87 23.45
C GLN A 24 -3.12 6.13 23.70
N ARG A 25 -3.53 7.40 23.82
CA ARG A 25 -4.94 7.76 24.05
C ARG A 25 -5.84 7.40 22.87
N CYS A 26 -5.37 7.57 21.64
CA CYS A 26 -6.08 7.13 20.44
C CYS A 26 -6.22 5.60 20.40
N GLN A 27 -5.16 4.89 20.80
CA GLN A 27 -5.18 3.43 20.92
C GLN A 27 -6.20 2.96 21.95
N GLU A 28 -6.16 3.49 23.17
CA GLU A 28 -7.11 3.15 24.24
C GLU A 28 -8.57 3.42 23.83
N PHE A 29 -8.83 4.61 23.28
CA PHE A 29 -10.17 4.98 22.82
C PHE A 29 -10.66 4.10 21.66
N GLY A 30 -9.78 3.77 20.73
CA GLY A 30 -10.10 2.90 19.61
C GLY A 30 -10.40 1.46 20.04
N GLU A 31 -9.62 0.89 20.95
CA GLU A 31 -9.85 -0.45 21.49
C GLU A 31 -11.17 -0.56 22.27
N ASP A 32 -11.54 0.47 23.03
CA ASP A 32 -12.85 0.51 23.68
C ASP A 32 -13.99 0.67 22.66
N SER A 33 -13.79 1.48 21.62
CA SER A 33 -14.76 1.65 20.54
C SER A 33 -14.97 0.38 19.71
N LYS A 34 -13.92 -0.43 19.50
CA LYS A 34 -14.01 -1.73 18.81
C LYS A 34 -14.97 -2.69 19.52
N LYS A 35 -14.95 -2.72 20.87
CA LYS A 35 -15.85 -3.58 21.66
C LYS A 35 -17.30 -3.20 21.46
N GLU A 36 -17.60 -1.90 21.51
CA GLU A 36 -18.94 -1.36 21.30
C GLU A 36 -19.41 -1.56 19.84
N ALA A 37 -18.51 -1.37 18.87
CA ALA A 37 -18.76 -1.66 17.46
C ALA A 37 -19.11 -3.14 17.20
N ALA A 38 -18.48 -4.08 17.92
CA ALA A 38 -18.77 -5.51 17.78
C ALA A 38 -20.19 -5.87 18.24
N GLU A 39 -20.67 -5.24 19.32
CA GLU A 39 -22.05 -5.41 19.80
C GLU A 39 -23.06 -4.87 18.78
N MET A 40 -22.77 -3.73 18.14
CA MET A 40 -23.61 -3.15 17.10
C MET A 40 -23.63 -3.98 15.81
N ARG A 41 -22.53 -4.65 15.44
CA ARG A 41 -22.46 -5.56 14.28
C ARG A 41 -23.32 -6.81 14.41
N ALA A 42 -23.63 -7.23 15.64
CA ALA A 42 -24.50 -8.39 15.85
C ALA A 42 -25.94 -8.12 15.36
N ASP A 43 -26.34 -6.85 15.24
CA ASP A 43 -27.61 -6.45 14.66
C ASP A 43 -27.51 -6.33 13.13
N GLN A 44 -27.97 -7.36 12.43
CA GLN A 44 -27.91 -7.48 10.97
C GLN A 44 -29.06 -6.77 10.24
N THR A 45 -29.92 -6.04 10.96
CA THR A 45 -30.97 -5.21 10.34
C THR A 45 -30.38 -4.01 9.61
N ASP A 46 -31.13 -3.42 8.67
CA ASP A 46 -30.70 -2.20 7.97
C ASP A 46 -30.49 -1.02 8.93
N GLU A 47 -31.32 -0.94 9.97
CA GLU A 47 -31.19 0.04 11.07
C GLU A 47 -29.90 -0.20 11.89
N GLY A 48 -29.56 -1.47 12.16
CA GLY A 48 -28.31 -1.87 12.81
C GLY A 48 -27.08 -1.50 11.99
N LYS A 49 -27.08 -1.79 10.69
CA LYS A 49 -26.00 -1.43 9.75
C LYS A 49 -25.81 0.09 9.64
N GLN A 50 -26.89 0.86 9.57
CA GLN A 50 -26.83 2.32 9.55
C GLN A 50 -26.25 2.87 10.86
N SER A 51 -26.69 2.33 12.00
CA SER A 51 -26.20 2.73 13.32
C SER A 51 -24.70 2.44 13.48
N PHE A 52 -24.25 1.28 13.01
CA PHE A 52 -22.82 0.91 12.97
C PHE A 52 -21.99 1.89 12.11
N GLY A 53 -22.47 2.22 10.90
CA GLY A 53 -21.79 3.19 10.02
C GLY A 53 -21.70 4.60 10.62
N VAL A 54 -22.76 5.07 11.27
CA VAL A 54 -22.76 6.37 11.96
C VAL A 54 -21.80 6.38 13.14
N PHE A 55 -21.78 5.30 13.93
CA PHE A 55 -20.90 5.14 15.09
C PHE A 55 -19.42 5.15 14.68
N THR A 56 -19.03 4.27 13.76
CA THR A 56 -17.63 4.15 13.31
C THR A 56 -17.11 5.47 12.72
N ALA A 57 -17.91 6.14 11.90
CA ALA A 57 -17.54 7.46 11.37
C ALA A 57 -17.40 8.53 12.47
N ALA A 58 -18.18 8.46 13.55
CA ALA A 58 -18.04 9.38 14.68
C ALA A 58 -16.74 9.12 15.46
N VAL A 59 -16.40 7.85 15.69
CA VAL A 59 -15.15 7.45 16.35
C VAL A 59 -13.94 7.90 15.54
N ILE A 60 -13.92 7.64 14.23
CA ILE A 60 -12.84 8.07 13.32
C ILE A 60 -12.66 9.60 13.39
N ARG A 61 -13.76 10.38 13.27
CA ARG A 61 -13.69 11.84 13.39
C ARG A 61 -13.10 12.29 14.72
N GLN A 62 -13.44 11.61 15.81
CA GLN A 62 -12.95 11.95 17.15
C GLN A 62 -11.46 11.66 17.33
N ILE A 63 -10.95 10.59 16.70
CA ILE A 63 -9.53 10.27 16.67
C ILE A 63 -8.77 11.25 15.76
N MET A 64 -9.28 11.55 14.58
CA MET A 64 -8.67 12.53 13.66
C MET A 64 -8.58 13.94 14.26
N ALA A 65 -9.55 14.32 15.11
CA ALA A 65 -9.47 15.58 15.86
C ALA A 65 -8.25 15.67 16.80
N VAL A 66 -7.65 14.54 17.18
CA VAL A 66 -6.38 14.51 17.93
C VAL A 66 -5.20 14.91 17.04
N GLY A 67 -5.21 14.54 15.76
CA GLY A 67 -4.24 14.99 14.75
C GLY A 67 -4.24 16.51 14.61
N THR A 68 -5.42 17.11 14.40
CA THR A 68 -5.58 18.58 14.35
C THR A 68 -5.08 19.27 15.62
N LYS A 69 -5.24 18.62 16.79
CA LYS A 69 -4.69 19.14 18.04
C LYS A 69 -3.16 19.07 18.08
N ALA A 70 -2.57 17.99 17.58
CA ALA A 70 -1.12 17.84 17.51
C ALA A 70 -0.50 18.92 16.61
N GLU A 71 -1.01 19.09 15.39
CA GLU A 71 -0.59 20.13 14.45
C GLU A 71 -0.69 21.52 15.06
N ARG A 72 -1.83 21.85 15.66
CA ARG A 72 -2.05 23.16 16.28
C ARG A 72 -1.08 23.41 17.44
N THR A 73 -0.83 22.39 18.26
CA THR A 73 0.10 22.51 19.39
C THR A 73 1.54 22.68 18.90
N PHE A 74 1.91 21.99 17.83
CA PHE A 74 3.20 22.14 17.18
C PHE A 74 3.39 23.56 16.63
N ALA A 75 2.47 24.02 15.77
CA ALA A 75 2.52 25.37 15.20
C ALA A 75 2.65 26.45 16.29
N GLN A 76 1.82 26.37 17.35
CA GLN A 76 1.85 27.32 18.47
C GLN A 76 3.22 27.48 19.16
N HIS A 77 4.05 26.45 19.15
CA HIS A 77 5.32 26.45 19.87
C HIS A 77 6.55 26.47 18.97
N PHE A 78 6.46 25.96 17.74
CA PHE A 78 7.58 25.74 16.85
C PHE A 78 7.62 26.68 15.63
N GLU A 79 6.50 27.29 15.21
CA GLU A 79 6.42 28.16 14.01
C GLU A 79 7.45 29.29 14.02
N LYS A 80 7.77 29.84 15.20
CA LYS A 80 8.80 30.87 15.35
C LYS A 80 10.22 30.45 14.94
N PHE A 81 10.49 29.16 14.78
CA PHE A 81 11.79 28.63 14.36
C PHE A 81 11.82 28.23 12.88
N GLU A 82 10.70 28.35 12.16
CA GLU A 82 10.58 27.95 10.75
C GLU A 82 11.56 28.72 9.86
N ASP A 83 11.75 30.01 10.13
CA ASP A 83 12.65 30.90 9.37
C ASP A 83 13.94 31.22 10.15
N SER A 84 14.42 30.32 11.01
CA SER A 84 15.63 30.57 11.79
C SER A 84 16.89 30.57 10.91
N ASP A 85 17.68 31.65 10.96
CA ASP A 85 19.01 31.75 10.31
C ASP A 85 20.09 30.86 10.97
N ASN A 86 19.75 30.14 12.05
CA ASN A 86 20.64 29.23 12.72
C ASN A 86 20.41 27.80 12.23
N ASP A 87 21.35 27.27 11.44
CA ASP A 87 21.27 25.94 10.84
C ASP A 87 20.91 24.83 11.83
N ALA A 88 21.45 24.87 13.06
CA ALA A 88 21.18 23.85 14.06
C ALA A 88 19.75 23.95 14.64
N VAL A 89 19.21 25.17 14.74
CA VAL A 89 17.83 25.40 15.20
C VAL A 89 16.86 25.00 14.09
N PHE A 90 17.12 25.40 12.84
CA PHE A 90 16.28 25.04 11.71
C PHE A 90 16.27 23.53 11.45
N ALA A 91 17.43 22.86 11.56
CA ALA A 91 17.50 21.40 11.45
C ALA A 91 16.66 20.69 12.53
N GLU A 92 16.66 21.19 13.77
CA GLU A 92 15.85 20.61 14.84
C GLU A 92 14.34 20.92 14.67
N TYR A 93 14.00 22.09 14.15
CA TYR A 93 12.62 22.41 13.75
C TYR A 93 12.12 21.41 12.72
N LYS A 94 12.88 21.16 11.64
CA LYS A 94 12.52 20.19 10.61
C LYS A 94 12.33 18.78 11.17
N ARG A 95 13.29 18.28 11.96
CA ARG A 95 13.16 16.99 12.63
C ARG A 95 11.93 16.90 13.54
N SER A 96 11.56 17.99 14.20
CA SER A 96 10.38 18.03 15.06
C SER A 96 9.08 18.08 14.25
N SER A 97 9.08 18.74 13.08
CA SER A 97 7.98 18.71 12.11
C SER A 97 7.78 17.29 11.56
N ASP A 98 8.85 16.64 11.09
CA ASP A 98 8.80 15.28 10.53
C ASP A 98 8.20 14.28 11.52
N ARG A 99 8.43 14.47 12.83
CA ARG A 99 7.82 13.64 13.89
C ARG A 99 6.31 13.84 14.01
N VAL A 100 5.83 15.07 13.82
CA VAL A 100 4.39 15.36 13.79
C VAL A 100 3.79 14.74 12.55
N ASP A 101 4.43 14.89 11.39
CA ASP A 101 3.96 14.29 10.13
C ASP A 101 3.88 12.76 10.25
N THR A 102 4.93 12.11 10.78
CA THR A 102 4.92 10.67 11.08
C THR A 102 3.77 10.26 12.00
N PHE A 103 3.42 11.11 12.98
CA PHE A 103 2.28 10.85 13.87
C PHE A 103 0.93 10.99 13.15
N LEU A 104 0.80 11.94 12.21
CA LEU A 104 -0.41 12.13 11.42
C LEU A 104 -0.60 10.98 10.43
N GLU A 105 0.46 10.56 9.74
CA GLU A 105 0.45 9.36 8.89
C GLU A 105 0.02 8.14 9.70
N TRP A 106 0.58 7.97 10.91
CA TRP A 106 0.15 6.90 11.82
C TRP A 106 -1.33 7.00 12.19
N LEU A 107 -1.87 8.21 12.42
CA LEU A 107 -3.29 8.39 12.76
C LEU A 107 -4.21 7.97 11.61
N GLU A 108 -3.87 8.38 10.38
CA GLU A 108 -4.63 8.01 9.18
C GLU A 108 -4.70 6.49 9.04
N ILE A 109 -3.53 5.83 9.01
CA ILE A 109 -3.40 4.37 8.95
C ILE A 109 -4.17 3.71 10.10
N TYR A 110 -4.01 4.22 11.33
CA TYR A 110 -4.68 3.65 12.50
C TYR A 110 -6.20 3.75 12.40
N THR A 111 -6.74 4.88 11.90
CA THR A 111 -8.19 5.05 11.74
C THR A 111 -8.77 4.25 10.59
N ASP A 112 -8.02 4.08 9.50
CA ASP A 112 -8.41 3.25 8.37
C ASP A 112 -8.59 1.80 8.82
N HIS A 113 -7.69 1.31 9.68
CA HIS A 113 -7.72 -0.06 10.18
C HIS A 113 -8.46 -0.26 11.51
N LEU A 114 -9.03 0.81 12.09
CA LEU A 114 -9.53 0.77 13.46
C LEU A 114 -10.67 -0.23 13.64
N PHE A 115 -11.45 -0.51 12.61
CA PHE A 115 -12.55 -1.46 12.67
C PHE A 115 -12.32 -2.68 11.77
N ASP A 116 -11.07 -2.92 11.36
CA ASP A 116 -10.71 -3.99 10.42
C ASP A 116 -10.61 -5.37 11.04
N ASP A 117 -10.56 -5.50 12.36
CA ASP A 117 -10.42 -6.79 13.08
C ASP A 117 -11.64 -7.74 12.93
N GLY A 118 -12.60 -7.41 12.05
CA GLY A 118 -13.62 -8.35 11.55
C GLY A 118 -13.80 -8.32 10.03
N TYR A 119 -13.08 -7.47 9.30
CA TYR A 119 -13.24 -7.34 7.84
C TYR A 119 -12.66 -8.54 7.10
N GLY A 120 -11.54 -9.13 7.53
CA GLY A 120 -10.95 -10.30 6.85
C GLY A 120 -11.81 -11.56 6.94
N GLU A 121 -12.31 -11.89 8.14
CA GLU A 121 -13.17 -13.07 8.35
C GLU A 121 -14.56 -12.90 7.71
N ASP A 122 -15.15 -11.70 7.76
CA ASP A 122 -16.40 -11.42 7.06
C ASP A 122 -16.21 -11.37 5.54
N SER A 123 -15.09 -10.83 5.05
CA SER A 123 -14.79 -10.79 3.61
C SER A 123 -14.54 -12.18 3.06
N GLU A 124 -13.84 -13.04 3.80
CA GLU A 124 -13.67 -14.45 3.42
C GLU A 124 -15.02 -15.16 3.38
N ARG A 125 -15.86 -14.99 4.40
CA ARG A 125 -17.21 -15.57 4.43
C ARG A 125 -18.08 -15.07 3.25
N LEU A 126 -18.08 -13.77 2.96
CA LEU A 126 -18.83 -13.18 1.86
C LEU A 126 -18.27 -13.61 0.49
N TYR A 127 -16.95 -13.77 0.38
CA TYR A 127 -16.32 -14.31 -0.82
C TYR A 127 -16.71 -15.78 -1.05
N GLN A 128 -16.71 -16.61 -0.01
CA GLN A 128 -17.21 -17.99 -0.10
C GLN A 128 -18.69 -18.03 -0.48
N GLN A 129 -19.52 -17.10 0.00
CA GLN A 129 -20.90 -16.96 -0.45
C GLN A 129 -20.98 -16.62 -1.94
N ALA A 130 -20.19 -15.65 -2.41
CA ALA A 130 -20.15 -15.28 -3.83
C ALA A 130 -19.71 -16.44 -4.74
N LEU A 131 -18.77 -17.28 -4.29
CA LEU A 131 -18.37 -18.51 -4.98
C LEU A 131 -19.52 -19.53 -5.08
N GLN A 132 -20.27 -19.72 -3.99
CA GLN A 132 -21.42 -20.62 -3.98
C GLN A 132 -22.55 -20.12 -4.89
N ASP A 133 -22.87 -18.83 -4.81
CA ASP A 133 -23.86 -18.16 -5.65
C ASP A 133 -23.49 -18.31 -7.13
N TYR A 134 -22.22 -18.09 -7.47
CA TYR A 134 -21.72 -18.25 -8.83
C TYR A 134 -21.86 -19.69 -9.33
N GLU A 135 -21.43 -20.70 -8.56
CA GLU A 135 -21.55 -22.10 -8.98
C GLU A 135 -23.02 -22.53 -9.11
N GLN A 136 -23.91 -22.04 -8.26
CA GLN A 136 -25.34 -22.28 -8.42
C GLN A 136 -25.90 -21.63 -9.70
N LEU A 137 -25.59 -20.36 -9.95
CA LEU A 137 -26.07 -19.64 -11.12
C LEU A 137 -25.50 -20.18 -12.42
N LYS A 138 -24.21 -20.48 -12.46
CA LYS A 138 -23.52 -21.10 -13.61
C LYS A 138 -24.20 -22.37 -14.11
N ASN A 139 -24.77 -23.16 -13.20
CA ASN A 139 -25.42 -24.43 -13.52
C ASN A 139 -26.94 -24.31 -13.75
N SER A 140 -27.55 -23.17 -13.43
CA SER A 140 -29.02 -22.99 -13.48
C SER A 140 -29.49 -21.83 -14.35
N PHE A 141 -28.57 -21.00 -14.85
CA PHE A 141 -28.91 -19.84 -15.67
C PHE A 141 -29.45 -20.26 -17.04
N THR A 142 -30.67 -19.80 -17.33
CA THR A 142 -31.42 -20.16 -18.54
C THR A 142 -31.94 -18.92 -19.24
N CYS A 143 -32.10 -19.01 -20.55
CA CYS A 143 -32.62 -17.93 -21.36
C CYS A 143 -34.10 -17.67 -21.03
N SER A 144 -34.44 -16.43 -20.69
CA SER A 144 -35.82 -16.02 -20.39
C SER A 144 -36.80 -16.19 -21.57
N GLN A 145 -36.30 -16.30 -22.81
CA GLN A 145 -37.14 -16.43 -24.01
C GLN A 145 -37.43 -17.90 -24.38
N CYS A 146 -36.41 -18.77 -24.37
CA CYS A 146 -36.55 -20.16 -24.85
C CYS A 146 -36.29 -21.23 -23.78
N GLY A 147 -35.85 -20.86 -22.58
CA GLY A 147 -35.53 -21.78 -21.50
C GLY A 147 -34.23 -22.58 -21.69
N ALA A 148 -33.52 -22.41 -22.80
CA ALA A 148 -32.24 -23.10 -23.02
C ALA A 148 -31.18 -22.61 -22.02
N PRO A 149 -30.28 -23.49 -21.53
CA PRO A 149 -29.15 -23.10 -20.71
C PRO A 149 -28.27 -22.06 -21.42
N VAL A 150 -27.81 -21.04 -20.67
CA VAL A 150 -26.90 -20.02 -21.19
C VAL A 150 -25.58 -20.13 -20.43
N PRO A 151 -24.44 -20.34 -21.12
CA PRO A 151 -23.14 -20.47 -20.46
C PRO A 151 -22.78 -19.19 -19.68
N VAL A 152 -22.38 -19.37 -18.43
CA VAL A 152 -21.73 -18.35 -17.60
C VAL A 152 -20.28 -18.81 -17.42
N ASP A 153 -19.38 -18.23 -18.20
CA ASP A 153 -17.98 -18.65 -18.36
C ASP A 153 -17.04 -18.09 -17.28
N LYS A 154 -17.45 -17.00 -16.63
CA LYS A 154 -16.71 -16.36 -15.56
C LYS A 154 -17.63 -15.76 -14.51
N MET A 155 -17.04 -15.42 -13.37
CA MET A 155 -17.73 -14.79 -12.25
C MET A 155 -17.95 -13.30 -12.53
N TYR A 156 -19.10 -12.98 -13.12
CA TYR A 156 -19.49 -11.59 -13.36
C TYR A 156 -19.90 -10.89 -12.06
N TYR A 157 -19.40 -9.68 -11.83
CA TYR A 157 -19.76 -8.82 -10.67
C TYR A 157 -20.61 -7.60 -11.06
N THR A 158 -20.89 -7.43 -12.36
CA THR A 158 -21.84 -6.46 -12.89
C THR A 158 -22.84 -7.17 -13.80
N SER A 159 -23.97 -6.52 -14.10
CA SER A 159 -24.94 -7.10 -15.04
C SER A 159 -24.35 -7.19 -16.44
N GLN A 160 -24.59 -8.31 -17.13
CA GLN A 160 -24.03 -8.58 -18.46
C GLN A 160 -25.08 -9.12 -19.43
N TYR A 161 -24.92 -8.79 -20.71
CA TYR A 161 -25.73 -9.37 -21.77
C TYR A 161 -25.06 -10.62 -22.32
N LEU A 162 -25.68 -11.78 -22.10
CA LEU A 162 -25.21 -13.07 -22.58
C LEU A 162 -26.04 -13.51 -23.78
N THR A 163 -25.37 -14.08 -24.78
CA THR A 163 -26.05 -14.58 -25.98
C THR A 163 -26.55 -16.00 -25.75
N CYS A 164 -27.84 -16.25 -25.97
CA CYS A 164 -28.39 -17.60 -25.88
C CYS A 164 -28.04 -18.41 -27.13
N LEU A 165 -27.37 -19.55 -26.95
CA LEU A 165 -27.02 -20.44 -28.08
C LEU A 165 -28.23 -21.22 -28.65
N GLY A 166 -29.37 -21.23 -27.96
CA GLY A 166 -30.58 -21.93 -28.40
C GLY A 166 -31.46 -21.11 -29.34
N CYS A 167 -31.62 -19.81 -29.08
CA CYS A 167 -32.49 -18.93 -29.87
C CYS A 167 -31.80 -17.63 -30.34
N GLU A 168 -30.49 -17.50 -30.13
CA GLU A 168 -29.64 -16.38 -30.55
C GLU A 168 -30.02 -15.00 -29.98
N THR A 169 -31.02 -14.91 -29.12
CA THR A 169 -31.39 -13.67 -28.43
C THR A 169 -30.45 -13.38 -27.26
N GLN A 170 -30.35 -12.10 -26.88
CA GLN A 170 -29.66 -11.71 -25.65
C GLN A 170 -30.54 -11.94 -24.42
N THR A 171 -29.91 -12.37 -23.33
CA THR A 171 -30.50 -12.44 -22.00
C THR A 171 -29.59 -11.72 -21.01
N THR A 172 -30.16 -11.12 -19.97
CA THR A 172 -29.39 -10.37 -18.98
C THR A 172 -29.05 -11.30 -17.81
N PHE A 173 -27.76 -11.50 -17.57
CA PHE A 173 -27.25 -12.07 -16.34
C PHE A 173 -27.14 -10.96 -15.29
N THR A 174 -27.76 -11.15 -14.14
CA THR A 174 -27.68 -10.24 -13.00
C THR A 174 -26.97 -10.96 -11.85
N PRO A 175 -25.80 -10.50 -11.40
CA PRO A 175 -25.11 -11.08 -10.25
C PRO A 175 -25.87 -10.86 -8.95
N THR A 176 -25.69 -11.77 -7.98
CA THR A 176 -26.21 -11.60 -6.62
C THR A 176 -25.55 -10.43 -5.90
N GLU A 177 -26.11 -9.98 -4.78
CA GLU A 177 -25.49 -8.93 -3.95
C GLU A 177 -24.07 -9.31 -3.52
N ALA A 178 -23.83 -10.56 -3.13
CA ALA A 178 -22.50 -11.05 -2.77
C ALA A 178 -21.53 -11.01 -3.95
N MET A 179 -21.97 -11.41 -5.15
CA MET A 179 -21.15 -11.32 -6.37
C MET A 179 -20.87 -9.86 -6.77
N GLN A 180 -21.79 -8.93 -6.55
CA GLN A 180 -21.56 -7.50 -6.81
C GLN A 180 -20.48 -6.89 -5.91
N MET A 181 -20.25 -7.47 -4.72
CA MET A 181 -19.22 -7.03 -3.79
C MET A 181 -17.81 -7.53 -4.13
N LEU A 182 -17.65 -8.43 -5.10
CA LEU A 182 -16.36 -9.06 -5.42
C LEU A 182 -15.18 -8.10 -5.62
N PRO A 183 -15.31 -6.93 -6.28
CA PRO A 183 -14.20 -5.99 -6.41
C PRO A 183 -13.65 -5.53 -5.07
N ARG A 184 -14.54 -5.16 -4.14
CA ARG A 184 -14.19 -4.75 -2.79
C ARG A 184 -13.61 -5.92 -1.99
N LEU A 185 -14.25 -7.08 -2.05
CA LEU A 185 -13.78 -8.29 -1.35
C LEU A 185 -12.38 -8.71 -1.82
N ALA A 186 -12.06 -8.53 -3.11
CA ALA A 186 -10.74 -8.83 -3.65
C ALA A 186 -9.65 -7.90 -3.07
N GLU A 187 -9.96 -6.61 -2.86
CA GLU A 187 -9.08 -5.66 -2.20
C GLU A 187 -8.92 -6.01 -0.70
N ASP A 188 -10.05 -6.14 0.02
CA ASP A 188 -10.06 -6.44 1.46
C ASP A 188 -9.30 -7.76 1.78
N LEU A 189 -9.46 -8.79 0.92
CA LEU A 189 -8.74 -10.06 1.06
C LEU A 189 -7.28 -9.97 0.65
N ALA A 190 -6.93 -9.16 -0.36
CA ALA A 190 -5.53 -8.89 -0.71
C ALA A 190 -4.80 -8.25 0.47
N ASP A 191 -5.38 -7.22 1.08
CA ASP A 191 -4.83 -6.55 2.26
C ASP A 191 -4.72 -7.53 3.44
N SER A 192 -5.82 -8.20 3.78
CA SER A 192 -5.85 -9.13 4.92
C SER A 192 -4.84 -10.27 4.80
N ARG A 193 -4.73 -10.90 3.61
CA ARG A 193 -3.82 -12.04 3.38
C ARG A 193 -2.36 -11.61 3.29
N THR A 194 -2.07 -10.36 2.94
CA THR A 194 -0.71 -9.82 2.83
C THR A 194 -0.28 -8.95 4.01
N LYS A 195 -1.15 -8.73 5.00
CA LYS A 195 -0.88 -7.95 6.22
C LYS A 195 0.41 -8.30 6.96
N HIS A 196 0.83 -9.56 6.89
CA HIS A 196 2.10 -9.98 7.48
C HIS A 196 3.32 -9.35 6.78
N LEU A 197 3.28 -9.18 5.45
CA LEU A 197 4.32 -8.52 4.68
C LEU A 197 4.36 -7.01 4.93
N GLU A 198 3.18 -6.39 5.04
CA GLU A 198 3.08 -4.98 5.43
C GLU A 198 3.69 -4.74 6.81
N LYS A 199 3.36 -5.59 7.78
CA LYS A 199 3.96 -5.53 9.11
C LYS A 199 5.49 -5.73 9.08
N GLU A 200 5.99 -6.63 8.23
CA GLU A 200 7.43 -6.80 8.05
C GLU A 200 8.08 -5.52 7.49
N LEU A 201 7.41 -4.79 6.59
CA LEU A 201 7.87 -3.50 6.08
C LEU A 201 7.92 -2.44 7.18
N ASP A 202 6.86 -2.33 8.00
CA ASP A 202 6.81 -1.38 9.12
C ASP A 202 7.93 -1.66 10.14
N ASP A 203 8.09 -2.94 10.52
CA ASP A 203 9.13 -3.40 11.45
C ASP A 203 10.54 -3.17 10.88
N LEU A 204 10.69 -3.22 9.55
CA LEU A 204 11.93 -2.84 8.87
C LEU A 204 12.11 -1.32 8.93
N ALA A 205 11.14 -0.50 8.53
CA ALA A 205 11.27 0.96 8.51
C ALA A 205 11.71 1.56 9.87
N LEU A 206 11.34 0.92 10.98
CA LEU A 206 11.75 1.30 12.34
C LEU A 206 13.24 1.03 12.67
N LYS A 207 13.96 0.25 11.85
CA LYS A 207 15.38 -0.05 12.04
C LYS A 207 16.24 1.01 11.36
N HIS A 208 16.97 1.79 12.16
CA HIS A 208 17.78 2.95 11.75
C HIS A 208 18.97 2.68 10.79
N ASN A 209 19.12 1.49 10.19
CA ASN A 209 20.28 1.11 9.37
C ASN A 209 19.90 0.39 8.05
N LEU A 210 18.68 0.54 7.56
CA LEU A 210 18.29 -0.10 6.30
C LEU A 210 18.82 0.64 5.07
N TYR A 211 19.28 -0.15 4.11
CA TYR A 211 19.60 0.34 2.78
C TYR A 211 18.30 0.67 2.05
N HIS A 212 18.21 1.86 1.46
CA HIS A 212 17.00 2.37 0.79
C HIS A 212 16.52 1.40 -0.32
N GLY A 213 17.47 0.81 -1.05
CA GLY A 213 17.17 -0.19 -2.06
C GLY A 213 16.54 -1.47 -1.50
N GLU A 214 16.92 -1.92 -0.29
CA GLU A 214 16.30 -3.09 0.33
C GLU A 214 14.84 -2.81 0.70
N MET A 215 14.55 -1.63 1.26
CA MET A 215 13.18 -1.22 1.56
C MET A 215 12.30 -1.22 0.32
N LEU A 216 12.79 -0.66 -0.79
CA LEU A 216 12.02 -0.62 -2.03
C LEU A 216 11.76 -2.02 -2.61
N VAL A 217 12.77 -2.90 -2.61
CA VAL A 217 12.58 -4.29 -3.08
C VAL A 217 11.54 -5.02 -2.23
N ARG A 218 11.56 -4.84 -0.90
CA ARG A 218 10.56 -5.42 0.00
C ARG A 218 9.16 -4.86 -0.27
N HIS A 219 9.04 -3.55 -0.48
CA HIS A 219 7.77 -2.90 -0.78
C HIS A 219 7.19 -3.43 -2.10
N VAL A 220 8.00 -3.54 -3.15
CA VAL A 220 7.56 -4.13 -4.42
C VAL A 220 7.12 -5.58 -4.23
N ASN A 221 7.82 -6.39 -3.43
CA ASN A 221 7.39 -7.76 -3.15
C ASN A 221 6.01 -7.81 -2.45
N TYR A 222 5.74 -6.88 -1.54
CA TYR A 222 4.41 -6.72 -0.93
C TYR A 222 3.34 -6.41 -1.99
N LEU A 223 3.58 -5.44 -2.88
CA LEU A 223 2.68 -5.11 -3.98
C LEU A 223 2.43 -6.29 -4.94
N LEU A 224 3.48 -7.05 -5.28
CA LEU A 224 3.35 -8.25 -6.12
C LEU A 224 2.50 -9.34 -5.44
N ALA A 225 2.64 -9.51 -4.12
CA ALA A 225 1.84 -10.46 -3.36
C ALA A 225 0.37 -10.02 -3.30
N GLN A 226 0.09 -8.74 -3.08
CA GLN A 226 -1.27 -8.19 -3.12
C GLN A 226 -1.91 -8.40 -4.48
N TYR A 227 -1.18 -8.07 -5.55
CA TYR A 227 -1.65 -8.26 -6.92
C TYR A 227 -1.99 -9.73 -7.20
N ARG A 228 -1.15 -10.66 -6.74
CA ARG A 228 -1.41 -12.11 -6.89
C ARG A 228 -2.72 -12.50 -6.23
N VAL A 229 -2.93 -12.13 -4.97
CA VAL A 229 -4.15 -12.47 -4.23
C VAL A 229 -5.37 -11.89 -4.94
N MET A 230 -5.30 -10.64 -5.38
CA MET A 230 -6.40 -10.00 -6.11
C MET A 230 -6.68 -10.69 -7.45
N HIS A 231 -5.64 -11.11 -8.17
CA HIS A 231 -5.78 -11.82 -9.44
C HIS A 231 -6.32 -13.24 -9.24
N GLU A 232 -5.98 -13.93 -8.15
CA GLU A 232 -6.57 -15.23 -7.80
C GLU A 232 -8.08 -15.14 -7.51
N ILE A 233 -8.53 -14.00 -6.95
CA ILE A 233 -9.94 -13.77 -6.61
C ILE A 233 -10.73 -13.26 -7.83
N LEU A 234 -10.22 -12.24 -8.52
CA LEU A 234 -10.93 -11.56 -9.61
C LEU A 234 -9.95 -11.06 -10.69
N PRO A 235 -9.48 -11.94 -11.59
CA PRO A 235 -8.42 -11.65 -12.57
C PRO A 235 -8.64 -10.37 -13.37
N GLU A 236 -9.83 -10.21 -13.95
CA GLU A 236 -10.13 -9.06 -14.83
C GLU A 236 -10.14 -7.73 -14.09
N TYR A 237 -10.47 -7.75 -12.79
CA TYR A 237 -10.41 -6.56 -11.95
C TYR A 237 -8.98 -6.24 -11.53
N ALA A 238 -8.19 -7.26 -11.17
CA ALA A 238 -6.77 -7.09 -10.88
C ALA A 238 -6.03 -6.47 -12.08
N GLU A 239 -6.31 -6.93 -13.30
CA GLU A 239 -5.73 -6.34 -14.52
C GLU A 239 -6.13 -4.87 -14.74
N GLN A 240 -7.37 -4.47 -14.38
CA GLN A 240 -7.77 -3.05 -14.40
C GLN A 240 -6.98 -2.21 -13.38
N LYS A 241 -6.57 -2.83 -12.26
CA LYS A 241 -5.79 -2.20 -11.18
C LYS A 241 -4.28 -2.25 -11.42
N ARG A 242 -3.81 -2.99 -12.42
CA ARG A 242 -2.38 -3.21 -12.70
C ARG A 242 -1.56 -1.91 -12.77
N HIS A 243 -2.10 -0.87 -13.42
CA HIS A 243 -1.43 0.43 -13.50
C HIS A 243 -1.28 1.11 -12.14
N GLN A 244 -2.23 0.92 -11.23
CA GLN A 244 -2.17 1.45 -9.86
C GLN A 244 -1.00 0.81 -9.11
N PHE A 245 -0.83 -0.51 -9.17
CA PHE A 245 0.31 -1.20 -8.54
C PHE A 245 1.66 -0.71 -9.06
N ILE A 246 1.79 -0.53 -10.39
CA ILE A 246 3.01 0.01 -11.00
C ILE A 246 3.28 1.44 -10.51
N THR A 247 2.24 2.27 -10.46
CA THR A 247 2.35 3.66 -10.01
C THR A 247 2.75 3.74 -8.54
N SER A 248 2.17 2.90 -7.67
CA SER A 248 2.54 2.84 -6.24
C SER A 248 4.03 2.50 -6.07
N ALA A 249 4.56 1.55 -6.84
CA ALA A 249 5.99 1.21 -6.81
C ALA A 249 6.88 2.40 -7.23
N VAL A 250 6.48 3.18 -8.24
CA VAL A 250 7.21 4.37 -8.69
C VAL A 250 7.16 5.49 -7.65
N VAL A 251 6.00 5.73 -7.04
CA VAL A 251 5.84 6.74 -5.97
C VAL A 251 6.71 6.38 -4.78
N GLU A 252 6.70 5.11 -4.35
CA GLU A 252 7.58 4.62 -3.28
C GLU A 252 9.05 4.90 -3.63
N ALA A 253 9.49 4.55 -4.84
CA ALA A 253 10.88 4.69 -5.26
C ALA A 253 11.38 6.15 -5.39
N THR A 254 10.50 7.10 -5.69
CA THR A 254 10.92 8.46 -6.12
C THR A 254 10.46 9.58 -5.21
N GLN A 255 9.52 9.31 -4.29
CA GLN A 255 8.90 10.36 -3.46
C GLN A 255 9.03 10.10 -1.96
N LYS A 256 9.38 8.87 -1.54
CA LYS A 256 9.51 8.53 -0.13
C LYS A 256 10.96 8.62 0.33
N ALA A 257 11.17 9.27 1.47
CA ALA A 257 12.50 9.59 1.97
C ALA A 257 13.35 8.34 2.26
N HIS A 258 12.74 7.22 2.66
CA HIS A 258 13.43 5.97 2.99
C HIS A 258 13.77 5.10 1.77
N THR A 259 13.41 5.53 0.57
CA THR A 259 13.59 4.80 -0.70
C THR A 259 14.03 5.70 -1.85
N ASP A 260 14.37 6.97 -1.58
CA ASP A 260 14.64 7.99 -2.59
C ASP A 260 15.81 7.59 -3.53
N LEU A 261 15.47 7.35 -4.80
CA LEU A 261 16.41 7.04 -5.88
C LEU A 261 16.85 8.27 -6.68
N GLU A 262 16.47 9.46 -6.24
CA GLU A 262 16.81 10.74 -6.86
C GLU A 262 17.68 11.63 -5.93
N PRO A 263 18.39 12.62 -6.49
CA PRO A 263 18.66 12.81 -7.91
C PRO A 263 19.65 11.76 -8.46
N ALA A 264 19.40 11.30 -9.68
CA ALA A 264 20.34 10.48 -10.44
C ALA A 264 21.71 11.15 -10.61
N GLY A 265 22.77 10.33 -10.67
CA GLY A 265 24.16 10.81 -10.84
C GLY A 265 24.87 11.11 -9.53
N THR A 266 24.34 10.64 -8.40
CA THR A 266 24.98 10.78 -7.08
C THR A 266 25.15 9.41 -6.42
N LEU A 267 26.22 9.25 -5.63
CA LEU A 267 26.69 7.96 -5.13
C LEU A 267 25.59 7.12 -4.45
N ILE A 268 24.86 7.70 -3.50
CA ILE A 268 23.87 6.95 -2.71
C ILE A 268 22.66 6.53 -3.57
N PRO A 269 21.99 7.47 -4.28
CA PRO A 269 20.92 7.13 -5.23
C PRO A 269 21.34 6.14 -6.33
N ASP A 270 22.53 6.28 -6.92
CA ASP A 270 22.97 5.41 -8.01
C ASP A 270 23.28 3.98 -7.53
N VAL A 271 23.95 3.84 -6.38
CA VAL A 271 24.19 2.53 -5.79
C VAL A 271 22.86 1.88 -5.39
N SER A 272 21.93 2.66 -4.82
CA SER A 272 20.59 2.17 -4.46
C SER A 272 19.81 1.71 -5.69
N TYR A 273 19.81 2.50 -6.76
CA TYR A 273 19.16 2.16 -8.03
C TYR A 273 19.71 0.85 -8.61
N VAL A 274 21.03 0.70 -8.71
CA VAL A 274 21.65 -0.54 -9.24
C VAL A 274 21.29 -1.75 -8.40
N ASN A 275 21.27 -1.62 -7.08
CA ASN A 275 20.86 -2.70 -6.18
C ASN A 275 19.39 -3.08 -6.35
N VAL A 276 18.51 -2.10 -6.54
CA VAL A 276 17.07 -2.32 -6.77
C VAL A 276 16.84 -3.05 -8.09
N ILE A 277 17.39 -2.53 -9.20
CA ILE A 277 17.23 -3.14 -10.52
C ILE A 277 17.88 -4.53 -10.56
N GLY A 278 19.04 -4.71 -9.94
CA GLY A 278 19.67 -6.03 -9.77
C GLY A 278 18.79 -7.00 -8.99
N GLY A 279 18.24 -6.57 -7.85
CA GLY A 279 17.31 -7.37 -7.05
C GLY A 279 16.05 -7.78 -7.82
N PHE A 280 15.52 -6.90 -8.67
CA PHE A 280 14.42 -7.26 -9.58
C PHE A 280 14.87 -8.23 -10.67
N GLY A 281 16.10 -8.13 -11.17
CA GLY A 281 16.72 -9.10 -12.05
C GLY A 281 16.78 -10.50 -11.43
N ASP A 282 17.26 -10.61 -10.19
CA ASP A 282 17.30 -11.87 -9.44
C ASP A 282 15.88 -12.43 -9.23
N GLY A 283 14.92 -11.56 -8.86
CA GLY A 283 13.51 -11.92 -8.71
C GLY A 283 12.91 -12.48 -10.01
N LEU A 284 13.17 -11.84 -11.15
CA LEU A 284 12.69 -12.30 -12.46
C LEU A 284 13.30 -13.66 -12.87
N ILE A 285 14.56 -13.93 -12.51
CA ILE A 285 15.17 -15.25 -12.73
C ILE A 285 14.36 -16.34 -11.99
N LEU A 286 14.06 -16.11 -10.71
CA LEU A 286 13.30 -17.07 -9.89
C LEU A 286 11.88 -17.26 -10.42
N LEU A 287 11.16 -16.17 -10.70
CA LEU A 287 9.79 -16.22 -11.22
C LEU A 287 9.73 -16.98 -12.56
N ARG A 288 10.71 -16.78 -13.45
CA ARG A 288 10.79 -17.51 -14.73
C ARG A 288 11.10 -18.99 -14.53
N GLN A 289 11.96 -19.35 -13.57
CA GLN A 289 12.23 -20.74 -13.22
C GLN A 289 10.98 -21.45 -12.70
N ASP A 290 10.16 -20.73 -11.92
CA ASP A 290 8.89 -21.23 -11.38
C ASP A 290 7.74 -21.20 -12.40
N ASN A 291 7.99 -20.74 -13.63
CA ASN A 291 6.98 -20.48 -14.68
C ASN A 291 5.87 -19.52 -14.23
N ASP A 292 6.16 -18.58 -13.33
CA ASP A 292 5.21 -17.58 -12.87
C ASP A 292 5.12 -16.40 -13.83
N THR A 293 4.41 -16.61 -14.94
CA THR A 293 4.31 -15.60 -16.00
C THR A 293 3.53 -14.36 -15.57
N LEU A 294 2.59 -14.51 -14.61
CA LEU A 294 1.75 -13.41 -14.12
C LEU A 294 2.60 -12.37 -13.37
N ILE A 295 3.32 -12.82 -12.35
CA ILE A 295 4.11 -11.91 -11.51
C ILE A 295 5.39 -11.47 -12.22
N ALA A 296 5.98 -12.33 -13.07
CA ALA A 296 7.09 -11.91 -13.92
C ALA A 296 6.68 -10.73 -14.83
N ALA A 297 5.51 -10.79 -15.48
CA ALA A 297 5.06 -9.71 -16.34
C ALA A 297 4.79 -8.40 -15.57
N LEU A 298 4.24 -8.47 -14.35
CA LEU A 298 4.06 -7.29 -13.51
C LEU A 298 5.41 -6.69 -13.06
N LEU A 299 6.35 -7.52 -12.62
CA LEU A 299 7.67 -7.06 -12.20
C LEU A 299 8.45 -6.45 -13.38
N GLU A 300 8.35 -7.01 -14.58
CA GLU A 300 8.92 -6.38 -15.78
C GLU A 300 8.36 -4.98 -16.05
N ASP A 301 7.07 -4.75 -15.82
CA ASP A 301 6.49 -3.43 -16.01
C ASP A 301 6.89 -2.43 -14.92
N ILE A 302 7.09 -2.90 -13.69
CA ILE A 302 7.69 -2.10 -12.62
C ILE A 302 9.13 -1.73 -13.00
N VAL A 303 9.93 -2.68 -13.50
CA VAL A 303 11.29 -2.40 -14.00
C VAL A 303 11.24 -1.37 -15.14
N ARG A 304 10.34 -1.51 -16.12
CA ARG A 304 10.19 -0.52 -17.20
C ARG A 304 9.81 0.87 -16.69
N ALA A 305 8.96 0.95 -15.67
CA ALA A 305 8.51 2.22 -15.10
C ALA A 305 9.60 2.92 -14.26
N LEU A 306 10.49 2.14 -13.63
CA LEU A 306 11.61 2.66 -12.82
C LEU A 306 12.89 2.90 -13.62
N ALA A 307 13.04 2.23 -14.78
CA ALA A 307 14.25 2.29 -15.58
C ALA A 307 14.59 3.72 -16.02
N ARG A 308 15.85 4.10 -15.80
CA ARG A 308 16.38 5.37 -16.33
C ARG A 308 16.53 5.27 -17.87
N PRO A 309 16.37 6.37 -18.62
CA PRO A 309 16.50 6.34 -20.07
C PRO A 309 17.86 5.81 -20.55
N GLY A 310 17.85 4.73 -21.35
CA GLY A 310 19.07 4.10 -21.88
C GLY A 310 19.89 3.32 -20.85
N ASP A 311 19.28 2.92 -19.73
CA ASP A 311 19.94 2.12 -18.70
C ASP A 311 20.14 0.66 -19.14
N GLY A 312 21.38 0.30 -19.47
CA GLY A 312 21.68 -1.04 -19.96
C GLY A 312 21.53 -2.16 -18.92
N LEU A 313 21.51 -1.84 -17.61
CA LEU A 313 21.21 -2.83 -16.58
C LEU A 313 19.73 -3.24 -16.63
N ALA A 314 18.82 -2.27 -16.63
CA ALA A 314 17.38 -2.52 -16.80
C ALA A 314 17.09 -3.22 -18.15
N GLU A 315 17.75 -2.81 -19.23
CA GLU A 315 17.64 -3.50 -20.53
C GLU A 315 18.06 -4.98 -20.43
N ALA A 316 19.17 -5.28 -19.75
CA ALA A 316 19.63 -6.66 -19.56
C ALA A 316 18.63 -7.50 -18.76
N VAL A 317 18.03 -6.92 -17.71
CA VAL A 317 16.99 -7.56 -16.88
C VAL A 317 15.76 -7.91 -17.74
N LEU A 318 15.25 -6.93 -18.50
CA LEU A 318 14.08 -7.09 -19.36
C LEU A 318 14.34 -8.05 -20.53
N ALA A 319 15.56 -8.07 -21.08
CA ALA A 319 15.96 -8.95 -22.17
C ALA A 319 16.32 -10.38 -21.72
N ASN A 320 16.22 -10.69 -20.42
CA ASN A 320 16.63 -11.98 -19.86
C ASN A 320 18.11 -12.33 -20.15
N THR A 321 18.97 -11.32 -20.12
CA THR A 321 20.43 -11.45 -20.27
C THR A 321 21.19 -11.03 -19.01
N TYR A 322 20.48 -10.50 -18.02
CA TYR A 322 20.99 -10.18 -16.69
C TYR A 322 21.61 -11.38 -15.99
N ASN A 323 22.73 -11.13 -15.30
CA ASN A 323 23.42 -12.06 -14.41
C ASN A 323 24.32 -11.24 -13.46
N ASN A 324 24.96 -11.92 -12.50
CA ASN A 324 25.81 -11.26 -11.50
C ASN A 324 27.00 -10.49 -12.11
N GLU A 325 27.59 -10.94 -13.23
CA GLU A 325 28.68 -10.20 -13.89
C GLU A 325 28.20 -8.88 -14.48
N VAL A 326 27.00 -8.86 -15.08
CA VAL A 326 26.36 -7.63 -15.56
C VAL A 326 26.10 -6.69 -14.37
N TRP A 327 25.54 -7.21 -13.28
CA TRP A 327 25.30 -6.40 -12.08
C TRP A 327 26.59 -5.79 -11.52
N GLU A 328 27.66 -6.57 -11.37
CA GLU A 328 28.96 -6.11 -10.85
C GLU A 328 29.54 -4.97 -11.69
N GLN A 329 29.38 -5.01 -13.01
CA GLN A 329 29.82 -3.94 -13.91
C GLN A 329 29.09 -2.61 -13.60
N TYR A 330 27.76 -2.64 -13.47
CA TYR A 330 26.98 -1.44 -13.18
C TYR A 330 27.18 -0.97 -11.73
N ALA A 331 27.38 -1.87 -10.79
CA ALA A 331 27.71 -1.53 -9.41
C ALA A 331 29.04 -0.78 -9.32
N ALA A 332 30.06 -1.22 -10.07
CA ALA A 332 31.35 -0.53 -10.14
C ALA A 332 31.25 0.87 -10.77
N ILE A 333 30.34 1.07 -11.74
CA ILE A 333 30.06 2.39 -12.34
C ILE A 333 29.38 3.29 -11.31
N ALA A 334 28.33 2.82 -10.63
CA ALA A 334 27.59 3.59 -9.63
C ALA A 334 28.47 4.02 -8.45
N GLN A 335 29.43 3.20 -8.04
CA GLN A 335 30.39 3.53 -6.99
C GLN A 335 31.36 4.67 -7.36
N GLN A 336 31.48 5.01 -8.64
CA GLN A 336 32.30 6.12 -9.13
C GLN A 336 31.52 7.44 -9.20
N SER A 337 30.21 7.42 -8.96
CA SER A 337 29.38 8.63 -8.93
C SER A 337 29.83 9.57 -7.79
N PRO A 338 29.73 10.90 -8.00
CA PRO A 338 30.12 11.87 -6.98
C PRO A 338 29.24 11.72 -5.73
N GLN A 339 29.80 12.01 -4.55
CA GLN A 339 28.98 12.17 -3.35
C GLN A 339 28.01 13.34 -3.56
N SER A 340 26.75 13.17 -3.13
CA SER A 340 25.81 14.28 -3.17
C SER A 340 26.27 15.39 -2.22
N GLU A 341 26.25 16.64 -2.67
CA GLU A 341 26.55 17.80 -1.80
C GLU A 341 25.52 17.95 -0.66
N LYS A 342 24.38 17.26 -0.76
CA LYS A 342 23.28 17.30 0.21
C LYS A 342 23.44 16.37 1.41
N HIS A 343 24.45 15.49 1.46
CA HIS A 343 24.70 14.63 2.61
C HIS A 343 26.17 14.72 3.03
N ASN A 344 26.51 15.81 3.72
CA ASN A 344 27.63 15.81 4.63
C ASN A 344 27.12 15.19 5.95
N PRO A 345 27.54 13.98 6.35
CA PRO A 345 27.14 13.42 7.63
C PRO A 345 27.85 14.21 8.74
N LEU A 346 27.10 15.06 9.43
CA LEU A 346 27.44 15.60 10.75
C LEU A 346 26.42 15.14 11.76
#